data_AF-A0A9W9LRE0-F1
#
_entry.id   AF-A0A9W9LRE0-F1
#
_cell.length_a   1.000
_cell.length_b   1.000
_cell.length_c   1.000
_cell.angle_alpha   90.00
_cell.angle_beta   90.00
_cell.angle_gamma   90.00
#
_symmetry.space_group_name_H-M   'P 1'
#
loop_
_entity.id
_entity.type
_entity.pdbx_description
1 polymer ?
#
loop_
_entity_poly.entity_id
_entity_poly.type
_entity_poly.pdbx_seq_one_letter_code
_entity_poly.pdbx_strand_id
1 'polypeptide(L)'
;MSDSPKGRSTLRLCETNDLPALQQLFKTHHIKPGSRVLRQSIDLPATPTSNEGSLEGYGALLPAIETVEVPLDMIGQMLTRGSIVGLLVFKATIEKRRLDVLRPFFEKARFSADLDRDKILAKAGLKGETMVSVVKSGIETLEQRKDQKESRNGYRWWPWGKQP
;
A
#
# COMPACT_ATOMS: atom_id res chain seq x y z
N MET A 1 -20.45 3.11 -29.18
CA MET A 1 -20.66 2.70 -27.77
C MET A 1 -21.80 1.69 -27.77
N SER A 2 -21.50 0.40 -27.56
CA SER A 2 -22.50 -0.65 -27.63
C SER A 2 -23.23 -0.77 -26.28
N ASP A 3 -24.46 -0.28 -26.24
CA ASP A 3 -25.41 -0.42 -25.13
C ASP A 3 -25.86 -1.89 -25.04
N SER A 4 -24.98 -2.76 -24.54
CA SER A 4 -25.35 -4.16 -24.31
C SER A 4 -26.28 -4.24 -23.10
N PRO A 5 -27.42 -4.96 -23.17
CA PRO A 5 -28.36 -5.12 -22.06
C PRO A 5 -27.70 -5.61 -20.75
N LYS A 6 -26.57 -6.33 -20.90
CA LYS A 6 -25.77 -6.91 -19.80
C LYS A 6 -25.11 -5.85 -18.90
N GLY A 7 -24.74 -4.69 -19.46
CA GLY A 7 -24.10 -3.61 -18.70
C GLY A 7 -25.06 -2.93 -17.72
N ARG A 8 -26.31 -2.71 -18.14
CA ARG A 8 -27.33 -2.02 -17.32
C ARG A 8 -27.81 -2.86 -16.13
N SER A 9 -27.91 -4.17 -16.30
CA SER A 9 -28.30 -5.08 -15.21
C SER A 9 -27.25 -5.15 -14.11
N THR A 10 -25.97 -5.10 -14.48
CA THR A 10 -24.86 -5.15 -13.51
C THR A 10 -24.81 -3.86 -12.68
N LEU A 11 -24.98 -2.70 -13.31
CA LEU A 11 -24.99 -1.41 -12.61
C LEU A 11 -26.15 -1.27 -11.61
N ARG A 12 -27.36 -1.69 -12.00
CA ARG A 12 -28.51 -1.69 -11.08
C ARG A 12 -28.29 -2.59 -9.85
N LEU A 13 -27.68 -3.76 -10.04
CA LEU A 13 -27.39 -4.68 -8.92
C LEU A 13 -26.30 -4.13 -8.00
N CYS A 14 -25.35 -3.36 -8.53
CA CYS A 14 -24.38 -2.63 -7.70
C CYS A 14 -25.06 -1.53 -6.88
N GLU A 15 -26.04 -0.82 -7.44
CA GLU A 15 -26.80 0.24 -6.75
C GLU A 15 -27.64 -0.31 -5.59
N THR A 16 -28.15 -1.53 -5.70
CA THR A 16 -28.96 -2.18 -4.66
C THR A 16 -28.16 -2.96 -3.62
N ASN A 17 -26.83 -3.07 -3.79
CA ASN A 17 -25.92 -3.83 -2.94
C ASN A 17 -26.35 -5.31 -2.72
N ASP A 18 -27.04 -5.91 -3.69
CA ASP A 18 -27.54 -7.29 -3.60
C ASP A 18 -26.45 -8.27 -4.06
N LEU A 19 -25.54 -8.57 -3.12
CA LEU A 19 -24.37 -9.41 -3.36
C LEU A 19 -24.71 -10.81 -3.90
N PRO A 20 -25.71 -11.53 -3.38
CA PRO A 20 -26.12 -12.83 -3.93
C PRO A 20 -26.56 -12.75 -5.39
N ALA A 21 -27.36 -11.75 -5.76
CA ALA A 21 -27.81 -11.57 -7.15
C ALA A 21 -26.63 -11.27 -8.09
N LEU A 22 -25.67 -10.47 -7.62
CA LEU A 22 -24.47 -10.09 -8.37
C LEU A 22 -23.55 -11.30 -8.63
N GLN A 23 -23.36 -12.16 -7.62
CA GLN A 23 -22.61 -13.42 -7.77
C GLN A 23 -23.29 -14.39 -8.74
N GLN A 24 -24.62 -14.50 -8.68
CA GLN A 24 -25.38 -15.36 -9.59
C GLN A 24 -25.31 -14.87 -11.03
N LEU A 25 -25.33 -13.55 -11.25
CA LEU A 25 -25.20 -12.93 -12.57
C LEU A 25 -23.82 -13.26 -13.20
N PHE A 26 -22.73 -13.16 -12.43
CA PHE A 26 -21.40 -13.51 -12.93
C PHE A 26 -21.25 -15.00 -13.28
N LYS A 27 -21.83 -15.88 -12.46
CA LYS A 27 -21.86 -17.33 -12.75
C LYS A 27 -22.64 -17.62 -14.03
N THR A 28 -23.83 -17.04 -14.17
CA THR A 28 -24.75 -17.32 -15.29
C THR A 28 -24.20 -16.85 -16.63
N HIS A 29 -23.45 -15.75 -16.65
CA HIS A 29 -22.94 -15.17 -17.90
C HIS A 29 -21.48 -15.49 -18.20
N HIS A 30 -20.83 -16.36 -17.40
CA HIS A 30 -19.39 -16.64 -17.47
C HIS A 30 -18.52 -15.37 -17.51
N ILE A 31 -19.02 -14.28 -16.94
CA ILE A 31 -18.33 -13.00 -16.92
C ILE A 31 -17.26 -13.14 -15.84
N LYS A 32 -15.99 -13.18 -16.26
CA LYS A 32 -14.89 -12.97 -15.32
C LYS A 32 -15.01 -11.53 -14.82
N PRO A 33 -15.31 -11.33 -13.54
CA PRO A 33 -15.44 -9.99 -13.01
C PRO A 33 -14.13 -9.24 -13.23
N GLY A 34 -14.19 -8.13 -13.97
CA GLY A 34 -13.06 -7.23 -14.11
C GLY A 34 -12.63 -6.79 -12.72
N SER A 35 -11.33 -6.82 -12.45
CA SER A 35 -10.70 -6.57 -11.14
C SER A 35 -11.09 -5.24 -10.47
N ARG A 36 -11.76 -4.33 -11.19
CA ARG A 36 -12.33 -3.09 -10.65
C ARG A 36 -13.72 -3.22 -10.04
N VAL A 37 -14.62 -4.04 -10.58
CA VAL A 37 -16.06 -3.99 -10.23
C VAL A 37 -16.38 -4.82 -8.98
N LEU A 38 -15.65 -5.91 -8.73
CA LEU A 38 -15.84 -6.72 -7.52
C LEU A 38 -15.12 -6.19 -6.27
N ARG A 39 -14.24 -5.18 -6.42
CA ARG A 39 -13.45 -4.68 -5.28
C ARG A 39 -14.15 -3.63 -4.44
N GLN A 40 -15.28 -3.08 -4.90
CA GLN A 40 -16.08 -2.12 -4.12
C GLN A 40 -17.20 -2.76 -3.31
N SER A 41 -17.58 -4.01 -3.60
CA SER A 41 -18.79 -4.63 -3.03
C SER A 41 -18.52 -5.85 -2.13
N ILE A 42 -17.27 -6.24 -1.94
CA ILE A 42 -16.94 -7.39 -1.09
C ILE A 42 -16.20 -6.88 0.15
N ASP A 43 -16.79 -7.14 1.33
CA ASP A 43 -16.16 -7.12 2.66
C ASP A 43 -15.01 -8.15 2.77
N LEU A 44 -14.03 -8.07 1.87
CA LEU A 44 -12.76 -8.75 1.99
C LEU A 44 -11.68 -7.68 2.00
N PRO A 45 -10.84 -7.60 3.04
CA PRO A 45 -9.74 -6.65 3.09
C PRO A 45 -8.87 -6.90 1.86
N ALA A 46 -8.86 -5.92 0.95
CA ALA A 46 -8.18 -5.98 -0.33
C ALA A 46 -6.77 -6.53 -0.14
N THR A 47 -6.55 -7.78 -0.53
CA THR A 47 -5.24 -8.41 -0.55
C THR A 47 -4.42 -7.70 -1.63
N PRO A 48 -3.33 -6.98 -1.30
CA PRO A 48 -2.48 -6.39 -2.32
C PRO A 48 -1.80 -7.53 -3.06
N THR A 49 -2.21 -7.78 -4.31
CA THR A 49 -1.47 -8.66 -5.22
C THR A 49 -0.18 -7.96 -5.61
N SER A 50 0.94 -8.66 -5.48
CA SER A 50 2.32 -8.19 -5.67
C SER A 50 2.66 -7.59 -7.04
N ASN A 51 1.70 -7.51 -7.96
CA ASN A 51 1.90 -7.12 -9.36
C ASN A 51 1.17 -5.81 -9.74
N GLU A 52 0.65 -5.03 -8.79
CA GLU A 52 0.17 -3.67 -9.08
C GLU A 52 1.34 -2.68 -9.22
N GLY A 53 2.24 -2.98 -10.16
CA GLY A 53 3.28 -2.08 -10.67
C GLY A 53 2.71 -1.03 -11.61
N SER A 54 1.68 -0.29 -11.18
CA SER A 54 1.44 1.02 -11.79
C SER A 54 2.65 1.88 -11.46
N LEU A 55 3.20 2.61 -12.43
CA LEU A 55 4.38 3.47 -12.24
C LEU A 55 4.14 4.60 -11.23
N GLU A 56 2.88 4.83 -10.82
CA GLU A 56 2.49 5.68 -9.70
C GLU A 56 1.68 4.90 -8.64
N GLY A 57 1.84 3.57 -8.59
CA GLY A 57 1.01 2.60 -7.88
C GLY A 57 1.16 2.66 -6.37
N TYR A 58 0.55 3.67 -5.73
CA TYR A 58 0.39 3.73 -4.28
C TYR A 58 -0.53 2.62 -3.72
N GLY A 59 -1.12 1.80 -4.60
CA GLY A 59 -1.92 0.62 -4.28
C GLY A 59 -3.13 0.94 -3.42
N ALA A 60 -3.62 -0.06 -2.70
CA ALA A 60 -4.70 0.10 -1.73
C ALA A 60 -4.28 0.94 -0.50
N LEU A 61 -2.98 1.22 -0.30
CA LEU A 61 -2.48 1.87 0.91
C LEU A 61 -2.87 3.36 0.94
N LEU A 62 -2.78 4.09 -0.17
CA LEU A 62 -3.18 5.50 -0.22
C LEU A 62 -4.65 5.72 0.19
N PRO A 63 -5.66 5.07 -0.43
CA PRO A 63 -7.04 5.26 -0.01
C PRO A 63 -7.26 4.83 1.44
N ALA A 64 -6.55 3.80 1.93
CA ALA A 64 -6.63 3.40 3.33
C ALA A 64 -6.13 4.47 4.31
N ILE A 65 -5.15 5.28 3.92
CA ILE A 65 -4.70 6.44 4.72
C ILE A 65 -5.67 7.61 4.60
N GLU A 66 -6.24 7.84 3.42
CA GLU A 66 -7.17 8.94 3.18
C GLU A 66 -8.50 8.75 3.93
N THR A 67 -8.93 7.49 4.09
CA THR A 67 -10.07 7.07 4.89
C THR A 67 -9.67 6.95 6.37
N VAL A 68 -10.09 7.91 7.18
CA VAL A 68 -9.73 7.99 8.62
C VAL A 68 -10.13 6.74 9.40
N GLU A 69 -11.15 6.02 8.94
CA GLU A 69 -11.75 4.88 9.64
C GLU A 69 -10.99 3.55 9.49
N VAL A 70 -9.95 3.48 8.65
CA VAL A 70 -9.24 2.20 8.47
C VAL A 70 -8.44 1.85 9.73
N PRO A 71 -8.69 0.66 10.33
CA PRO A 71 -7.98 0.22 11.52
C PRO A 71 -6.47 0.07 11.28
N LEU A 72 -5.68 0.39 12.30
CA LEU A 72 -4.21 0.31 12.24
C LEU A 72 -3.72 -1.10 11.90
N ASP A 73 -4.40 -2.14 12.39
CA ASP A 73 -4.05 -3.54 12.13
C ASP A 73 -4.14 -3.89 10.64
N MET A 74 -5.15 -3.38 9.96
CA MET A 74 -5.32 -3.58 8.51
C MET A 74 -4.19 -2.91 7.74
N ILE A 75 -3.84 -1.67 8.10
CA ILE A 75 -2.69 -0.96 7.52
C ILE A 75 -1.40 -1.76 7.76
N GLY A 76 -1.20 -2.27 8.98
CA GLY A 76 -0.06 -3.12 9.32
C GLY A 76 0.04 -4.37 8.44
N GLN A 77 -1.09 -5.04 8.18
CA GLN A 77 -1.13 -6.20 7.28
C GLN A 77 -0.76 -5.84 5.84
N MET A 78 -1.18 -4.68 5.34
CA MET A 78 -0.83 -4.22 3.99
C MET A 78 0.69 -4.02 3.86
N LEU A 79 1.31 -3.39 4.85
CA LEU A 79 2.76 -3.19 4.89
C LEU A 79 3.51 -4.53 4.92
N THR A 80 3.09 -5.47 5.77
CA THR A 80 3.69 -6.81 5.85
C THR A 80 3.56 -7.60 4.54
N ARG A 81 2.48 -7.37 3.79
CA ARG A 81 2.27 -7.97 2.45
C ARG A 81 3.04 -7.26 1.33
N GLY A 82 3.88 -6.28 1.67
CA GLY A 82 4.80 -5.66 0.73
C GLY A 82 4.27 -4.39 0.07
N SER A 83 3.24 -3.75 0.61
CA SER A 83 2.87 -2.40 0.18
C SER A 83 4.06 -1.44 0.31
N ILE A 84 4.23 -0.59 -0.71
CA ILE A 84 5.30 0.39 -0.78
C ILE A 84 4.78 1.74 -0.31
N VAL A 85 5.50 2.37 0.61
CA VAL A 85 5.24 3.74 1.06
C VAL A 85 6.01 4.69 0.14
N GLY A 86 5.28 5.27 -0.82
CA GLY A 86 5.76 6.35 -1.68
C GLY A 86 5.43 7.74 -1.13
N LEU A 87 5.82 8.77 -1.88
CA LEU A 87 5.67 10.17 -1.45
C LEU A 87 4.24 10.59 -1.15
N LEU A 88 3.27 10.17 -1.98
CA LEU A 88 1.87 10.54 -1.75
C LEU A 88 1.29 9.88 -0.50
N VAL A 89 1.57 8.60 -0.26
CA VAL A 89 1.13 7.89 0.95
C VAL A 89 1.70 8.56 2.19
N PHE A 90 3.00 8.88 2.16
CA PHE A 90 3.64 9.57 3.27
C PHE A 90 3.03 10.96 3.49
N LYS A 91 2.88 11.75 2.43
CA LYS A 91 2.25 13.08 2.48
C LYS A 91 0.82 13.00 3.05
N ALA A 92 0.00 12.07 2.57
CA ALA A 92 -1.36 11.88 3.06
C ALA A 92 -1.38 11.55 4.56
N THR A 93 -0.44 10.71 5.03
CA THR A 93 -0.31 10.34 6.45
C THR A 93 -0.03 11.57 7.32
N ILE A 94 0.88 12.44 6.85
CA ILE A 94 1.21 13.71 7.51
C ILE A 94 0.02 14.68 7.50
N GLU A 95 -0.68 14.80 6.37
CA GLU A 95 -1.84 15.69 6.21
C GLU A 95 -3.03 15.27 7.08
N LYS A 96 -3.28 13.96 7.18
CA LYS A 96 -4.32 13.37 8.04
C LYS A 96 -3.91 13.25 9.51
N ARG A 97 -2.67 13.64 9.86
CA ARG A 97 -2.10 13.53 11.22
C ARG A 97 -2.19 12.12 11.81
N ARG A 98 -2.09 11.09 10.96
CA ARG A 98 -2.08 9.67 11.36
C ARG A 98 -0.70 9.27 11.92
N LEU A 99 -0.35 9.83 13.09
CA LEU A 99 0.92 9.55 13.77
C LEU A 99 1.06 8.06 14.16
N ASP A 100 -0.07 7.43 14.46
CA ASP A 100 -0.21 6.00 14.74
C ASP A 100 0.34 5.12 13.61
N VAL A 101 0.21 5.59 12.36
CA VAL A 101 0.63 4.86 11.16
C VAL A 101 2.10 5.08 10.80
N LEU A 102 2.68 6.24 11.15
CA LEU A 102 4.07 6.54 10.84
C LEU A 102 5.03 5.52 11.43
N ARG A 103 4.79 5.09 12.67
CA ARG A 103 5.64 4.09 13.33
C ARG A 103 5.65 2.76 12.55
N PRO A 104 4.51 2.13 12.21
CA PRO A 104 4.48 0.98 11.31
C PRO A 104 5.17 1.19 9.96
N PHE A 105 5.11 2.40 9.38
CA PHE A 105 5.84 2.69 8.15
C PHE A 105 7.34 2.50 8.35
N PHE A 106 7.89 3.13 9.39
CA PHE A 106 9.29 3.01 9.71
C PHE A 106 9.67 1.63 10.26
N GLU A 107 8.76 0.79 10.73
CA GLU A 107 9.12 -0.55 11.22
C GLU A 107 9.02 -1.62 10.12
N LYS A 108 8.00 -1.55 9.27
CA LYS A 108 7.59 -2.67 8.41
C LYS A 108 7.55 -2.33 6.92
N ALA A 109 7.40 -1.05 6.56
CA ALA A 109 7.19 -0.70 5.16
C ALA A 109 8.47 -0.81 4.32
N ARG A 110 8.25 -1.03 3.03
CA ARG A 110 9.25 -0.73 2.00
C ARG A 110 9.01 0.69 1.53
N PHE A 111 10.06 1.49 1.50
CA PHE A 111 9.99 2.85 0.97
C PHE A 111 10.36 2.86 -0.50
N SER A 112 9.66 3.69 -1.27
CA SER A 112 9.99 3.91 -2.67
C SER A 112 11.28 4.73 -2.79
N ALA A 113 12.05 4.51 -3.87
CA ALA A 113 13.36 5.14 -4.06
C ALA A 113 13.30 6.67 -4.24
N ASP A 114 12.16 7.20 -4.66
CA ASP A 114 11.89 8.64 -4.80
C ASP A 114 11.65 9.36 -3.46
N LEU A 115 11.49 8.59 -2.37
CA LEU A 115 11.30 9.12 -1.03
C LEU A 115 12.64 9.51 -0.38
N ASP A 116 13.08 10.73 -0.66
CA ASP A 116 14.29 11.32 -0.11
C ASP A 116 14.07 11.84 1.33
N ARG A 117 15.07 11.65 2.20
CA ARG A 117 15.13 12.11 3.60
C ARG A 117 14.73 13.58 3.71
N ASP A 118 15.29 14.43 2.86
CA ASP A 118 15.08 15.87 2.92
C ASP A 118 13.64 16.25 2.56
N LYS A 119 13.03 15.54 1.60
CA LYS A 119 11.62 15.73 1.23
C LYS A 119 10.68 15.34 2.37
N ILE A 120 10.98 14.26 3.07
CA ILE A 120 10.20 13.77 4.22
C ILE A 120 10.25 14.81 5.36
N LEU A 121 11.46 15.28 5.72
CA LEU A 121 11.64 16.27 6.78
C LEU A 121 11.00 17.62 6.46
N ALA A 122 11.15 18.10 5.22
CA ALA A 122 10.53 19.34 4.77
C ALA A 122 9.00 19.30 4.91
N LYS A 123 8.36 18.15 4.62
CA LYS A 123 6.91 17.99 4.78
C LYS A 123 6.48 17.87 6.24
N ALA A 124 7.25 17.17 7.07
CA ALA A 124 6.98 17.04 8.50
C ALA A 124 7.08 18.39 9.23
N GLY A 125 8.08 19.21 8.86
CA GLY A 125 8.32 20.54 9.44
C GLY A 125 7.13 21.49 9.34
N LEU A 126 6.31 21.35 8.30
CA LEU A 126 5.11 22.16 8.09
C LEU A 126 3.95 21.85 9.04
N LYS A 127 4.04 20.77 9.85
CA LYS A 127 2.92 20.28 10.68
C LYS A 127 3.19 20.30 12.19
N GLY A 128 4.39 20.67 12.63
CA GLY A 128 4.73 20.87 14.04
C GLY A 128 5.81 19.93 14.59
N GLU A 129 6.32 20.26 15.77
CA GLU A 129 7.53 19.64 16.35
C GLU A 129 7.39 18.13 16.63
N THR A 130 6.23 17.69 17.11
CA THR A 130 5.96 16.27 17.39
C THR A 130 6.08 15.41 16.13
N MET A 131 5.56 15.92 15.01
CA MET A 131 5.65 15.24 13.71
C MET A 131 7.11 15.11 13.26
N VAL A 132 7.87 16.20 13.38
CA VAL A 132 9.29 16.23 13.02
C VAL A 132 10.09 15.23 13.87
N SER A 133 9.83 15.15 15.16
CA SER A 133 10.51 14.20 16.07
C SER A 133 10.26 12.74 15.67
N VAL A 134 9.00 12.37 15.45
CA VAL A 134 8.62 11.01 15.01
C VAL A 134 9.29 10.67 13.67
N VAL A 135 9.28 11.60 12.73
CA VAL A 135 9.87 11.40 11.41
C VAL A 135 11.39 11.26 11.48
N LYS A 136 12.08 12.10 12.27
CA LYS A 136 13.53 11.99 12.48
C LYS A 136 13.93 10.64 13.05
N SER A 137 13.27 10.21 14.13
CA SER A 137 13.51 8.90 14.75
C SER A 137 13.22 7.74 13.78
N GLY A 138 12.18 7.88 12.96
CA GLY A 138 11.86 6.93 11.90
C GLY A 138 12.93 6.81 10.82
N ILE A 139 13.52 7.93 10.40
CA ILE A 139 14.63 7.97 9.43
C ILE A 139 15.88 7.30 10.01
N GLU A 140 16.24 7.58 11.25
CA GLU A 140 17.37 6.92 11.93
C GLU A 140 17.18 5.39 11.96
N THR A 141 15.94 4.94 12.21
CA THR A 141 15.58 3.51 12.19
C THR A 141 15.69 2.89 10.78
N LEU A 142 15.45 3.68 9.71
CA LEU A 142 15.66 3.24 8.34
C LEU A 142 17.15 3.09 8.01
N GLU A 143 17.96 4.06 8.40
CA GLU A 143 19.42 4.05 8.17
C GLU A 143 20.08 2.87 8.88
N GLN A 144 19.77 2.63 10.16
CA GLN A 144 20.27 1.47 10.91
C GLN A 144 19.93 0.13 10.24
N ARG A 145 18.74 -0.01 9.66
CA ARG A 145 18.34 -1.24 8.95
C ARG A 145 19.10 -1.42 7.64
N LYS A 146 19.42 -0.33 6.95
CA LYS A 146 20.24 -0.36 5.74
C LYS A 146 21.66 -0.86 6.08
N ASP A 147 22.27 -0.30 7.11
CA ASP A 147 23.61 -0.68 7.58
C ASP A 147 23.65 -2.16 8.05
N GLN A 148 22.59 -2.61 8.75
CA GLN A 148 22.48 -4.01 9.17
C GLN A 148 22.33 -4.98 7.98
N LYS A 149 21.66 -4.55 6.90
CA LYS A 149 21.52 -5.36 5.68
C LYS A 149 22.84 -5.42 4.90
N GLU A 150 23.58 -4.32 4.85
CA GLU A 150 24.90 -4.25 4.19
C GLU A 150 25.94 -5.07 4.94
N SER A 151 25.99 -4.98 6.28
CA SER A 151 26.89 -5.83 7.10
C SER A 151 26.59 -7.33 6.97
N ARG A 152 25.32 -7.73 6.82
CA ARG A 152 24.95 -9.13 6.52
C ARG A 152 25.38 -9.58 5.11
N ASN A 153 25.38 -8.68 4.13
CA ASN A 153 25.78 -8.98 2.76
C ASN A 153 27.31 -8.91 2.53
N GLY A 154 28.06 -8.28 3.43
CA GLY A 154 29.53 -8.15 3.36
C GLY A 154 30.32 -9.46 3.43
N TYR A 155 29.69 -10.58 3.82
CA TYR A 155 30.34 -11.88 4.00
C TYR A 155 30.06 -12.93 2.89
N ARG A 156 29.69 -12.51 1.68
CA ARG A 156 29.42 -13.46 0.57
C ARG A 156 30.33 -13.27 -0.64
N TRP A 157 31.64 -13.21 -0.40
CA TRP A 157 32.65 -13.55 -1.40
C TRP A 157 33.19 -14.94 -1.06
N TRP A 158 32.56 -15.99 -1.59
CA TRP A 158 33.23 -17.29 -1.66
C TRP A 158 34.21 -17.21 -2.83
N PRO A 159 35.53 -17.33 -2.62
CA PRO A 159 36.40 -17.65 -3.73
C PRO A 159 36.05 -19.08 -4.12
N TRP A 160 35.38 -19.26 -5.26
CA TRP A 160 35.33 -20.58 -5.88
C TRP A 160 36.78 -20.95 -6.18
N GLY A 161 37.33 -21.79 -5.30
CA GLY A 161 38.68 -22.30 -5.41
C GLY A 161 38.87 -22.93 -6.77
N LYS A 162 39.96 -22.56 -7.45
CA LYS A 162 40.51 -23.35 -8.54
C LYS A 162 40.76 -24.75 -7.99
N GLN A 163 40.08 -25.75 -8.54
CA GLN A 163 40.45 -27.14 -8.28
C GLN A 163 41.85 -27.42 -8.87
N PRO A 164 42.67 -28.22 -8.17
CA PRO A 164 44.07 -28.50 -8.52
C PRO A 164 44.23 -29.26 -9.84
#